data_AF-A0AAD6V659-F1
#
_entry.id   AF-A0AAD6V659-F1
#
_cell.length_a   1.000
_cell.length_b   1.000
_cell.length_c   1.000
_cell.angle_alpha   90.00
_cell.angle_beta   90.00
_cell.angle_gamma   90.00
#
_symmetry.space_group_name_H-M   'P 1'
#
loop_
_entity.id
_entity.type
_entity.pdbx_description
1 polymer ?
#
loop_
_entity_poly.entity_id
_entity_poly.type
_entity_poly.pdbx_seq_one_letter_code
_entity_poly.pdbx_strand_id
1 'polypeptide(L)'
;YDDWEFETRAELRKKGVLAIVLGDETRPLGSANTKSVKAFIAKCDVATATIIGRLDPSQFAHVREYEEDPAGMWAHLKKIHQNADGLGGVIVAWRQFFALRK
;
A
#
# COMPACT_ATOMS: atom_id res chain seq x y z
N TYR A 1 8.30 -5.03 -8.78
CA TYR A 1 7.02 -5.31 -8.07
C TYR A 1 7.25 -6.28 -6.92
N ASP A 2 7.83 -7.45 -7.20
CA ASP A 2 8.01 -8.52 -6.21
C ASP A 2 8.83 -8.13 -4.97
N ASP A 3 9.94 -7.38 -5.13
CA ASP A 3 10.79 -6.99 -4.00
C ASP A 3 10.07 -6.05 -3.02
N TRP A 4 9.36 -5.04 -3.54
CA TRP A 4 8.57 -4.12 -2.71
C TRP A 4 7.46 -4.85 -1.96
N GLU A 5 6.73 -5.75 -2.64
CA GLU A 5 5.65 -6.52 -1.99
C GLU A 5 6.23 -7.40 -0.87
N PHE A 6 7.32 -8.11 -1.16
CA PHE A 6 7.96 -9.02 -0.21
C PHE A 6 8.50 -8.29 1.04
N GLU A 7 9.25 -7.21 0.84
CA GLU A 7 9.81 -6.41 1.93
C GLU A 7 8.71 -5.75 2.78
N THR A 8 7.70 -5.17 2.14
CA THR A 8 6.61 -4.50 2.86
C THR A 8 5.81 -5.52 3.68
N ARG A 9 5.52 -6.71 3.14
CA ARG A 9 4.85 -7.78 3.89
C ARG A 9 5.69 -8.29 5.07
N ALA A 10 7.01 -8.39 4.92
CA ALA A 10 7.90 -8.76 6.02
C ALA A 10 7.85 -7.74 7.17
N GLU A 11 7.84 -6.44 6.84
CA GLU A 11 7.75 -5.38 7.85
C GLU A 11 6.37 -5.35 8.53
N LEU A 12 5.29 -5.48 7.77
CA LEU A 12 3.92 -5.56 8.30
C LEU A 12 3.73 -6.78 9.22
N ARG A 13 4.36 -7.92 8.90
CA ARG A 13 4.40 -9.12 9.77
C ARG A 13 5.14 -8.83 11.06
N LYS A 14 6.32 -8.21 10.98
CA LYS A 14 7.11 -7.83 12.16
C LYS A 14 6.32 -6.92 13.10
N LYS A 15 5.47 -6.05 12.56
CA LYS A 15 4.60 -5.13 13.32
C LYS A 15 3.25 -5.74 13.72
N GLY A 16 2.94 -6.96 13.28
CA GLY A 16 1.70 -7.65 13.65
C GLY A 16 0.43 -7.07 13.02
N VAL A 17 0.55 -6.31 11.92
CA VAL A 17 -0.58 -5.60 11.27
C VAL A 17 -0.90 -6.13 9.87
N LEU A 18 -0.18 -7.17 9.41
CA LEU A 18 -0.40 -7.73 8.06
C LEU A 18 -1.86 -8.19 7.84
N ALA A 19 -2.51 -8.78 8.85
CA ALA A 19 -3.89 -9.26 8.74
C ALA A 19 -4.89 -8.14 8.41
N ILE A 20 -4.66 -6.92 8.90
CA ILE A 20 -5.49 -5.75 8.56
C ILE A 20 -5.30 -5.38 7.08
N VAL A 21 -4.04 -5.33 6.63
CA VAL A 21 -3.71 -4.96 5.24
C VAL A 21 -4.25 -5.97 4.23
N LEU A 22 -4.30 -7.26 4.60
CA LEU A 22 -4.90 -8.30 3.76
C LEU A 22 -6.43 -8.34 3.84
N GLY A 23 -7.04 -7.59 4.76
CA GLY A 23 -8.48 -7.59 5.00
C GLY A 23 -9.00 -8.77 5.84
N ASP A 24 -8.10 -9.58 6.41
CA ASP A 24 -8.45 -10.71 7.27
C ASP A 24 -8.94 -10.25 8.66
N GLU A 25 -8.40 -9.14 9.17
CA GLU A 25 -8.85 -8.50 10.41
C GLU A 25 -9.74 -7.31 10.06
N THR A 26 -11.04 -7.44 10.33
CA THR A 26 -12.02 -6.38 10.09
C THR A 26 -12.30 -5.55 11.35
N ARG A 27 -12.79 -4.33 11.16
CA ARG A 27 -13.15 -3.43 12.26
C ARG A 27 -14.10 -4.13 13.25
N PRO A 28 -13.76 -4.18 14.56
CA PRO A 28 -14.62 -4.81 15.56
C PRO A 28 -15.92 -4.04 15.75
N LEU A 29 -16.98 -4.76 16.11
CA LEU A 29 -18.29 -4.18 16.44
C LEU A 29 -18.20 -3.31 17.70
N GLY A 30 -18.81 -2.13 17.67
CA GLY A 30 -18.88 -1.23 18.82
C GLY A 30 -18.71 0.24 18.44
N SER A 31 -18.82 1.11 19.45
CA SER A 31 -18.58 2.54 19.25
C SER A 31 -17.09 2.83 19.07
N ALA A 32 -16.77 3.95 18.42
CA ALA A 32 -15.39 4.41 18.22
C ALA A 32 -14.59 4.53 19.53
N ASN A 33 -15.28 4.68 20.66
CA ASN A 33 -14.65 4.85 21.97
C ASN A 33 -14.30 3.55 22.69
N THR A 34 -14.73 2.39 22.17
CA THR A 34 -14.39 1.09 22.76
C THR A 34 -12.89 0.79 22.59
N LYS A 35 -12.32 0.10 23.58
CA LYS A 35 -10.89 -0.25 23.59
C LYS A 35 -10.48 -1.05 22.36
N SER A 36 -11.34 -1.97 21.90
CA SER A 36 -11.13 -2.78 20.71
C SER A 36 -11.09 -1.94 19.43
N VAL A 37 -12.03 -1.01 19.25
CA VAL A 37 -12.06 -0.14 18.05
C VAL A 37 -10.87 0.81 18.05
N LYS A 38 -10.49 1.40 19.20
CA LYS A 38 -9.29 2.24 19.29
C LYS A 38 -8.01 1.47 18.96
N ALA A 39 -7.87 0.24 19.48
CA ALA A 39 -6.73 -0.61 19.18
C ALA A 39 -6.67 -0.97 17.68
N PHE A 40 -7.82 -1.24 17.06
CA PHE A 40 -7.91 -1.48 15.63
C PHE A 40 -7.47 -0.26 14.81
N ILE A 41 -7.97 0.94 15.13
CA ILE A 41 -7.58 2.19 14.45
C ILE A 41 -6.07 2.41 14.59
N ALA A 42 -5.49 2.26 15.78
CA ALA A 42 -4.05 2.41 15.98
C ALA A 42 -3.23 1.42 15.15
N LYS A 43 -3.71 0.18 14.96
CA LYS A 43 -3.07 -0.77 14.05
C LYS A 43 -3.23 -0.35 12.58
N CYS A 44 -4.37 0.21 12.18
CA CYS A 44 -4.56 0.78 10.84
C CYS A 44 -3.57 1.92 10.58
N ASP A 45 -3.38 2.85 11.52
CA ASP A 45 -2.43 3.94 11.40
C ASP A 45 -0.99 3.42 11.20
N VAL A 46 -0.61 2.41 11.99
CA VAL A 46 0.70 1.74 11.86
C VAL A 46 0.84 1.06 10.49
N ALA A 47 -0.21 0.39 10.01
CA ALA A 47 -0.22 -0.25 8.71
C ALA A 47 -0.07 0.77 7.58
N THR A 48 -0.88 1.81 7.57
CA THR A 48 -0.84 2.92 6.60
C THR A 48 0.54 3.57 6.58
N ALA A 49 1.08 3.96 7.74
CA ALA A 49 2.41 4.57 7.83
C ALA A 49 3.52 3.64 7.32
N THR A 50 3.42 2.34 7.57
CA THR A 50 4.39 1.35 7.08
C THR A 50 4.33 1.21 5.56
N ILE A 51 3.14 1.18 4.98
CA ILE A 51 2.96 1.11 3.53
C ILE A 51 3.53 2.39 2.89
N ILE A 52 3.12 3.57 3.34
CA ILE A 52 3.59 4.86 2.80
C ILE A 52 5.11 5.00 2.93
N GLY A 53 5.68 4.60 4.07
CA GLY A 53 7.13 4.66 4.30
C GLY A 53 7.97 3.79 3.35
N ARG A 54 7.34 2.85 2.65
CA ARG A 54 7.97 1.98 1.63
C ARG A 54 7.66 2.41 0.20
N LEU A 55 6.80 3.40 0.00
CA LEU A 55 6.47 3.90 -1.33
C LEU A 55 7.45 4.97 -1.79
N ASP A 56 7.68 5.02 -3.10
CA ASP A 56 8.35 6.15 -3.71
C ASP A 56 7.43 7.40 -3.67
N PRO A 57 7.95 8.62 -3.44
CA PRO A 57 7.12 9.83 -3.39
C PRO A 57 6.23 10.05 -4.62
N SER A 58 6.66 9.56 -5.78
CA SER A 58 5.87 9.59 -7.02
C SER A 58 4.54 8.82 -6.92
N GLN A 59 4.43 7.87 -5.98
CA GLN A 59 3.26 7.03 -5.80
C GLN A 59 2.27 7.56 -4.76
N PHE A 60 2.64 8.60 -4.00
CA PHE A 60 1.79 9.15 -2.93
C PHE A 60 0.45 9.65 -3.44
N ALA A 61 0.40 10.18 -4.65
CA ALA A 61 -0.84 10.66 -5.28
C ALA A 61 -1.91 9.54 -5.41
N HIS A 62 -1.48 8.28 -5.50
CA HIS A 62 -2.37 7.14 -5.66
C HIS A 62 -2.95 6.61 -4.35
N VAL A 63 -2.37 6.98 -3.20
CA VAL A 63 -2.72 6.40 -1.90
C VAL A 63 -3.36 7.39 -0.93
N ARG A 64 -3.34 8.69 -1.25
CA ARG A 64 -3.94 9.75 -0.40
C ARG A 64 -5.43 9.55 -0.11
N GLU A 65 -6.17 8.91 -1.00
CA GLU A 65 -7.60 8.65 -0.78
C GLU A 65 -7.87 7.45 0.14
N TYR A 66 -6.84 6.67 0.49
CA TYR A 66 -6.94 5.45 1.29
C TYR A 66 -6.28 5.56 2.67
N GLU A 67 -6.00 6.77 3.17
CA GLU A 67 -5.30 6.95 4.46
C GLU A 67 -5.97 6.22 5.63
N GLU A 68 -7.32 6.19 5.65
CA GLU A 68 -8.13 5.51 6.67
C GLU A 68 -8.42 4.03 6.34
N ASP A 69 -8.04 3.55 5.15
CA ASP A 69 -8.29 2.18 4.68
C ASP A 69 -6.99 1.53 4.16
N PRO A 70 -6.15 0.99 5.06
CA PRO A 70 -4.90 0.34 4.67
C PRO A 70 -5.10 -0.90 3.79
N ALA A 71 -6.25 -1.59 3.88
CA ALA A 71 -6.56 -2.74 3.04
C ALA A 71 -6.87 -2.29 1.60
N GLY A 72 -7.71 -1.26 1.46
CA GLY A 72 -7.99 -0.60 0.18
C GLY A 72 -6.72 -0.03 -0.46
N MET A 73 -5.88 0.64 0.34
CA MET A 73 -4.58 1.17 -0.10
C MET A 73 -3.71 0.08 -0.73
N TRP A 74 -3.56 -1.05 -0.03
CA TRP A 74 -2.76 -2.17 -0.50
C TRP A 74 -3.33 -2.81 -1.77
N ALA A 75 -4.64 -3.02 -1.82
CA ALA A 75 -5.31 -3.55 -3.01
C ALA A 75 -5.16 -2.61 -4.21
N HIS A 76 -5.24 -1.29 -4.01
CA HIS A 76 -5.06 -0.29 -5.05
C HIS A 76 -3.62 -0.26 -5.58
N LEU A 77 -2.63 -0.23 -4.68
CA LEU A 77 -1.21 -0.31 -5.04
C LEU A 77 -0.91 -1.59 -5.82
N LYS A 78 -1.45 -2.73 -5.38
CA LYS A 78 -1.31 -4.00 -6.08
C LYS A 78 -1.80 -3.89 -7.53
N LYS A 79 -2.99 -3.31 -7.73
CA LYS A 79 -3.55 -3.07 -9.08
C LYS A 79 -2.65 -2.14 -9.89
N ILE A 80 -2.16 -1.04 -9.32
CA ILE A 80 -1.27 -0.10 -10.02
C ILE A 80 0.00 -0.81 -10.46
N HIS A 81 0.66 -1.54 -9.58
CA HIS A 81 1.91 -2.20 -9.92
C HIS A 81 1.71 -3.32 -10.95
N GLN A 82 0.65 -4.12 -10.81
CA GLN A 82 0.29 -5.15 -11.80
C GLN A 82 -0.06 -4.53 -13.17
N ASN A 83 -0.71 -3.38 -13.20
CA ASN A 83 -1.04 -2.66 -14.43
C ASN A 83 0.15 -1.86 -14.98
N ALA A 84 1.07 -1.43 -14.13
CA ALA A 84 2.30 -0.75 -14.50
C ALA A 84 3.30 -1.70 -15.18
N ASP A 85 3.27 -2.99 -14.89
CA ASP A 85 4.00 -3.95 -15.72
C ASP A 85 3.40 -4.04 -17.16
N GLY A 86 2.15 -3.61 -17.37
CA GLY A 86 1.52 -3.46 -18.69
C GLY A 86 1.63 -2.08 -19.36
N LEU A 87 1.65 -0.98 -18.61
CA LEU A 87 1.71 0.41 -19.12
C LEU A 87 2.99 1.18 -18.74
N GLY A 88 3.59 0.87 -17.60
CA GLY A 88 4.91 1.36 -17.18
C GLY A 88 6.02 0.80 -18.05
N GLY A 89 5.87 -0.43 -18.58
CA GLY A 89 6.70 -0.92 -19.68
C GLY A 89 6.62 -0.02 -20.92
N VAL A 90 5.43 0.53 -21.23
CA VAL A 90 5.24 1.48 -22.34
C VAL A 90 5.87 2.84 -22.00
N ILE A 91 5.69 3.39 -20.80
CA ILE A 91 6.28 4.69 -20.41
C ILE A 91 7.82 4.61 -20.32
N VAL A 92 8.36 3.50 -19.80
CA VAL A 92 9.81 3.23 -19.75
C VAL A 92 10.37 3.00 -21.15
N ALA A 93 9.68 2.22 -22.00
CA ALA A 93 10.07 2.03 -23.40
C ALA A 93 10.00 3.34 -24.19
N TRP A 94 8.99 4.19 -23.96
CA TRP A 94 8.90 5.52 -24.58
C TRP A 94 10.04 6.42 -24.14
N ARG A 95 10.37 6.48 -22.84
CA ARG A 95 11.52 7.25 -22.35
C ARG A 95 12.85 6.74 -22.91
N GLN A 96 13.04 5.42 -23.03
CA GLN A 96 14.23 4.82 -23.63
C GLN A 96 14.30 5.06 -25.15
N PHE A 97 13.18 4.99 -25.87
CA PHE A 97 13.12 5.25 -27.31
C PHE A 97 13.45 6.70 -27.66
N PHE A 98 13.01 7.68 -26.85
CA PHE A 98 13.37 9.08 -27.04
C PHE A 98 14.80 9.42 -26.57
N ALA A 99 15.39 8.63 -25.66
CA ALA A 99 16.78 8.78 -25.24
C ALA A 99 17.79 8.23 -26.27
N LEU A 100 17.42 7.24 -27.07
CA LEU A 100 18.23 6.68 -28.16
C LEU A 100 18.23 7.53 -29.44
N ARG A 101 17.44 8.61 -29.49
CA ARG A 101 17.31 9.50 -30.65
C ARG A 101 18.16 10.77 -30.55
N LYS A 102 19.29 10.68 -29.87
CA LYS A 102 20.33 11.71 -29.76
C LYS A 102 21.62 11.23 -30.39
#